data_AF-A0A329RB68-F1
#
_entry.id   AF-A0A329RB68-F1
#
_cell.length_a   1.000
_cell.length_b   1.000
_cell.length_c   1.000
_cell.angle_alpha   90.00
_cell.angle_beta   90.00
_cell.angle_gamma   90.00
#
_symmetry.space_group_name_H-M   'P 1'
#
loop_
_entity.id
_entity.type
_entity.pdbx_description
1 polymer ?
#
loop_
_entity_poly.entity_id
_entity_poly.type
_entity_poly.pdbx_seq_one_letter_code
_entity_poly.pdbx_strand_id
1 'polypeptide(L)'
;MTVTLLIVDGLEAGVARKALIEKAVEEASKLRPEKLGSSKLVGLLCKWAIQCGERSIIDTVANKFKQTNPKLLQPVIEAFSQHMSGVDASDEKFGVLVSIAEKRSEWLNDQLQALEKPFSWEMPDAYFPDNANVQAFLRGSTVSMNTIGVRHFNGVSHARNYAKKWMREKQINASYTFASDGRGQSAYVTIKKTRDWFSEHQKKLLEYKTEFNLLSARFGVWRGFQWHIKKASAP
;
A
#
# COMPACT_ATOMS: atom_id res chain seq x y z
N MET A 1 8.95 -24.47 -6.28
CA MET A 1 7.73 -23.87 -6.85
C MET A 1 8.01 -23.26 -8.21
N THR A 2 9.07 -22.45 -8.34
CA THR A 2 9.44 -21.78 -9.61
C THR A 2 9.60 -22.69 -10.80
N VAL A 3 10.50 -23.67 -10.70
CA VAL A 3 10.75 -24.61 -11.82
C VAL A 3 9.50 -25.44 -12.11
N THR A 4 8.78 -25.87 -11.06
CA THR A 4 7.54 -26.66 -11.17
C THR A 4 6.47 -25.94 -12.00
N LEU A 5 6.13 -24.69 -11.66
CA LEU A 5 5.09 -23.93 -12.37
C LEU A 5 5.45 -23.59 -13.81
N LEU A 6 6.74 -23.37 -14.11
CA LEU A 6 7.20 -23.14 -15.49
C LEU A 6 7.08 -24.41 -16.34
N ILE A 7 7.38 -25.58 -15.78
CA ILE A 7 7.21 -26.86 -16.46
C ILE A 7 5.72 -27.14 -16.70
N VAL A 8 4.86 -26.90 -15.70
CA VAL A 8 3.40 -27.01 -15.85
C VAL A 8 2.90 -26.15 -17.01
N ASP A 9 3.46 -24.94 -17.18
CA ASP A 9 3.01 -24.00 -18.20
C ASP A 9 3.26 -24.46 -19.64
N GLY A 10 4.28 -25.31 -19.84
CA GLY A 10 4.63 -25.90 -21.14
C GLY A 10 4.12 -27.33 -21.37
N LEU A 11 3.40 -27.93 -20.41
CA LEU A 11 2.93 -29.32 -20.52
C LEU A 11 1.49 -29.39 -21.03
N GLU A 12 1.20 -30.45 -21.79
CA GLU A 12 -0.16 -30.81 -22.21
C GLU A 12 -1.01 -31.39 -21.09
N ALA A 13 -2.32 -31.45 -21.31
CA ALA A 13 -3.28 -31.92 -20.32
C ALA A 13 -3.10 -33.41 -20.03
N GLY A 14 -2.96 -33.74 -18.75
CA GLY A 14 -2.82 -35.12 -18.33
C GLY A 14 -2.31 -35.27 -16.89
N VAL A 15 -2.08 -36.52 -16.52
CA VAL A 15 -1.68 -36.94 -15.17
C VAL A 15 -0.40 -36.22 -14.71
N ALA A 16 0.58 -36.07 -15.61
CA ALA A 16 1.84 -35.41 -15.31
C ALA A 16 1.65 -33.92 -14.94
N ARG A 17 0.84 -33.19 -15.71
CA ARG A 17 0.55 -31.77 -15.41
C ARG A 17 -0.16 -31.63 -14.07
N LYS A 18 -1.16 -32.48 -13.81
CA LYS A 18 -1.92 -32.48 -12.55
C LYS A 18 -1.02 -32.71 -11.33
N ALA A 19 -0.18 -33.75 -11.36
CA ALA A 19 0.75 -34.06 -10.26
C ALA A 19 1.73 -32.91 -9.99
N LEU A 20 2.17 -32.19 -11.02
CA LEU A 20 3.03 -31.03 -10.87
C LEU A 20 2.28 -29.80 -10.31
N ILE A 21 1.00 -29.61 -10.63
CA ILE A 21 0.16 -28.58 -10.02
C ILE A 21 -0.01 -28.86 -8.53
N GLU A 22 -0.37 -30.08 -8.15
CA GLU A 22 -0.48 -30.50 -6.74
C GLU A 22 0.80 -30.23 -5.97
N LYS A 23 1.95 -30.63 -6.53
CA LYS A 23 3.28 -30.34 -5.96
C LYS A 23 3.55 -28.85 -5.83
N ALA A 24 3.20 -28.04 -6.84
CA ALA A 24 3.40 -26.59 -6.79
C ALA A 24 2.54 -25.94 -5.70
N VAL A 25 1.30 -26.41 -5.50
CA VAL A 25 0.41 -25.94 -4.44
C VAL A 25 0.90 -26.38 -3.06
N GLU A 26 1.41 -27.60 -2.92
CA GLU A 26 2.03 -28.08 -1.68
C GLU A 26 3.27 -27.23 -1.32
N GLU A 27 4.10 -26.88 -2.30
CA GLU A 27 5.23 -25.99 -2.07
C GLU A 27 4.78 -24.57 -1.73
N ALA A 28 3.72 -24.07 -2.37
CA ALA A 28 3.14 -22.75 -2.07
C ALA A 28 2.59 -22.67 -0.64
N SER A 29 1.95 -23.74 -0.16
CA SER A 29 1.37 -23.80 1.18
C SER A 29 2.43 -23.73 2.29
N LYS A 30 3.65 -24.20 2.01
CA LYS A 30 4.82 -24.13 2.90
C LYS A 30 5.48 -22.76 2.93
N LEU A 31 5.22 -21.88 1.97
CA LEU A 31 5.79 -20.53 1.95
C LEU A 31 5.14 -19.62 3.00
N ARG A 32 5.87 -18.58 3.42
CA ARG A 32 5.25 -17.48 4.18
C ARG A 32 4.22 -16.77 3.30
N PRO A 33 3.02 -16.44 3.81
CA PRO A 33 1.97 -15.78 3.02
C PRO A 33 2.42 -14.51 2.30
N GLU A 34 3.30 -13.71 2.91
CA GLU A 34 3.84 -12.48 2.34
C GLU A 34 4.77 -12.78 1.15
N LYS A 35 5.65 -13.79 1.31
CA LYS A 35 6.57 -14.22 0.25
C LYS A 35 5.82 -14.82 -0.94
N LEU A 36 4.70 -15.50 -0.68
CA LEU A 36 3.83 -16.01 -1.72
C LEU A 36 3.12 -14.85 -2.45
N GLY A 37 2.48 -13.93 -1.72
CA GLY A 37 1.75 -12.79 -2.29
C GLY A 37 2.62 -11.82 -3.10
N SER A 38 3.92 -11.73 -2.78
CA SER A 38 4.89 -10.92 -3.54
C SER A 38 5.65 -11.69 -4.63
N SER A 39 5.32 -12.97 -4.86
CA SER A 39 6.02 -13.80 -5.85
C SER A 39 5.63 -13.41 -7.28
N LYS A 40 6.61 -13.36 -8.19
CA LYS A 40 6.36 -13.16 -9.64
C LYS A 40 5.52 -14.28 -10.26
N LEU A 41 5.34 -15.40 -9.55
CA LEU A 41 4.64 -16.59 -10.03
C LEU A 41 3.20 -16.68 -9.54
N VAL A 42 2.70 -15.69 -8.80
CA VAL A 42 1.30 -15.65 -8.35
C VAL A 42 0.35 -15.81 -9.54
N GLY A 43 0.63 -15.15 -10.66
CA GLY A 43 -0.13 -15.31 -11.91
C GLY A 43 -0.24 -16.77 -12.35
N LEU A 44 0.90 -17.46 -12.51
CA LEU A 44 0.93 -18.87 -12.92
C LEU A 44 0.26 -19.79 -11.89
N LEU A 45 0.46 -19.55 -10.60
CA LEU A 45 -0.20 -20.34 -9.55
C LEU A 45 -1.72 -20.20 -9.63
N CYS A 46 -2.23 -18.97 -9.76
CA CYS A 46 -3.66 -18.70 -9.88
C CYS A 46 -4.23 -19.30 -11.18
N LYS A 47 -3.56 -19.11 -12.31
CA LYS A 47 -3.93 -19.70 -13.62
C LYS A 47 -4.17 -21.21 -13.48
N TRP A 48 -3.17 -21.92 -12.99
CA TRP A 48 -3.20 -23.37 -12.95
C TRP A 48 -4.11 -23.92 -11.84
N ALA A 49 -4.26 -23.21 -10.72
CA ALA A 49 -5.27 -23.57 -9.72
C ALA A 49 -6.69 -23.53 -10.33
N ILE A 50 -7.04 -22.47 -11.07
CA ILE A 50 -8.36 -22.34 -11.71
C ILE A 50 -8.58 -23.41 -12.79
N GLN A 51 -7.57 -23.60 -13.65
CA GLN A 51 -7.65 -24.48 -14.82
C GLN A 51 -7.58 -25.97 -14.48
N CYS A 52 -7.02 -26.35 -13.32
CA CYS A 52 -6.95 -27.75 -12.90
C CYS A 52 -8.35 -28.35 -12.64
N GLY A 53 -9.38 -27.52 -12.42
CA GLY A 53 -10.75 -27.96 -12.17
C GLY A 53 -10.99 -28.55 -10.78
N GLU A 54 -9.93 -28.82 -10.01
CA GLU A 54 -10.03 -29.37 -8.66
C GLU A 54 -10.25 -28.29 -7.61
N ARG A 55 -11.37 -28.40 -6.89
CA ARG A 55 -11.75 -27.46 -5.85
C ARG A 55 -10.75 -27.40 -4.68
N SER A 56 -10.24 -28.54 -4.24
CA SER A 56 -9.25 -28.63 -3.15
C SER A 56 -7.99 -27.81 -3.43
N ILE A 57 -7.54 -27.78 -4.69
CA ILE A 57 -6.36 -27.02 -5.13
C ILE A 57 -6.66 -25.52 -5.05
N ILE A 58 -7.80 -25.07 -5.57
CA ILE A 58 -8.23 -23.67 -5.53
C ILE A 58 -8.41 -23.20 -4.08
N ASP A 59 -9.08 -23.98 -3.25
CA ASP A 59 -9.33 -23.67 -1.85
C ASP A 59 -8.02 -23.58 -1.05
N THR A 60 -7.06 -24.48 -1.31
CA THR A 60 -5.74 -24.45 -0.65
C THR A 60 -4.99 -23.16 -0.98
N VAL A 61 -4.93 -22.79 -2.25
CA VAL A 61 -4.28 -21.56 -2.70
C VAL A 61 -4.98 -20.32 -2.13
N ALA A 62 -6.31 -20.29 -2.16
CA ALA A 62 -7.09 -19.17 -1.66
C ALA A 62 -6.99 -19.01 -0.14
N ASN A 63 -7.07 -20.10 0.62
CA ASN A 63 -6.89 -20.08 2.07
C ASN A 63 -5.50 -19.55 2.44
N LYS A 64 -4.48 -19.85 1.63
CA LYS A 64 -3.15 -19.29 1.84
C LYS A 64 -3.12 -17.79 1.61
N PHE A 65 -3.76 -17.28 0.56
CA PHE A 65 -3.86 -15.84 0.33
C PHE A 65 -4.72 -15.13 1.37
N LYS A 66 -5.78 -15.77 1.88
CA LYS A 66 -6.55 -15.23 3.02
C LYS A 66 -5.70 -15.06 4.28
N GLN A 67 -4.57 -15.74 4.43
CA GLN A 67 -3.65 -15.53 5.55
C GLN A 67 -2.65 -14.39 5.30
N THR A 68 -2.52 -13.92 4.05
CA THR A 68 -1.61 -12.84 3.69
C THR A 68 -2.13 -11.49 4.20
N ASN A 69 -1.18 -10.57 4.46
CA ASN A 69 -1.48 -9.17 4.72
C ASN A 69 -2.37 -8.60 3.59
N PRO A 70 -3.55 -8.02 3.89
CA PRO A 70 -4.45 -7.46 2.89
C PRO A 70 -3.78 -6.46 1.94
N LYS A 71 -2.74 -5.74 2.40
CA LYS A 71 -1.96 -4.79 1.59
C LYS A 71 -1.36 -5.44 0.33
N LEU A 72 -1.09 -6.74 0.36
CA LEU A 72 -0.45 -7.51 -0.71
C LEU A 72 -1.43 -8.27 -1.60
N LEU A 73 -2.75 -8.14 -1.38
CA LEU A 73 -3.75 -8.93 -2.11
C LEU A 73 -4.12 -8.38 -3.48
N GLN A 74 -3.82 -7.11 -3.79
CA GLN A 74 -4.17 -6.52 -5.08
C GLN A 74 -3.62 -7.33 -6.28
N PRO A 75 -2.31 -7.66 -6.36
CA PRO A 75 -1.78 -8.46 -7.47
C PRO A 75 -2.37 -9.88 -7.53
N VAL A 76 -2.76 -10.43 -6.39
CA VAL A 76 -3.41 -11.74 -6.30
C VAL A 76 -4.80 -11.68 -6.92
N ILE A 77 -5.60 -10.69 -6.54
CA ILE A 77 -6.95 -10.47 -7.08
C ILE A 77 -6.90 -10.24 -8.59
N GLU A 78 -5.97 -9.42 -9.07
CA GLU A 78 -5.75 -9.17 -10.51
C GLU A 78 -5.36 -10.46 -11.26
N ALA A 79 -4.45 -11.27 -10.71
CA ALA A 79 -4.03 -12.54 -11.31
C ALA A 79 -5.19 -13.54 -11.45
N PHE A 80 -5.94 -13.80 -10.38
CA PHE A 80 -7.11 -14.67 -10.46
C PHE A 80 -8.16 -14.12 -11.44
N SER A 81 -8.39 -12.81 -11.38
CA SER A 81 -9.33 -12.08 -12.23
C SER A 81 -9.07 -12.22 -13.73
N GLN A 82 -7.80 -12.28 -14.14
CA GLN A 82 -7.41 -12.45 -15.54
C GLN A 82 -7.69 -13.87 -16.06
N HIS A 83 -7.66 -14.87 -15.19
CA HIS A 83 -7.82 -16.28 -15.55
C HIS A 83 -9.24 -16.81 -15.37
N MET A 84 -10.17 -15.98 -14.90
CA MET A 84 -11.59 -16.29 -14.74
C MET A 84 -12.50 -15.64 -15.78
N SER A 85 -11.96 -15.13 -16.91
CA SER A 85 -12.78 -14.62 -18.01
C SER A 85 -13.68 -15.74 -18.56
N GLY A 86 -14.97 -15.73 -18.22
CA GLY A 86 -15.95 -16.75 -18.61
C GLY A 86 -16.44 -17.66 -17.47
N VAL A 87 -15.95 -17.49 -16.25
CA VAL A 87 -16.50 -18.14 -15.05
C VAL A 87 -17.76 -17.38 -14.61
N ASP A 88 -18.88 -18.07 -14.46
CA ASP A 88 -20.14 -17.48 -14.02
C ASP A 88 -20.05 -17.03 -12.54
N ALA A 89 -20.80 -15.99 -12.17
CA ALA A 89 -20.92 -15.52 -10.80
C ALA A 89 -21.53 -16.58 -9.86
N SER A 90 -22.26 -17.56 -10.42
CA SER A 90 -22.78 -18.71 -9.68
C SER A 90 -21.74 -19.82 -9.44
N ASP A 91 -20.58 -19.77 -10.10
CA ASP A 91 -19.51 -20.75 -9.93
C ASP A 91 -18.86 -20.60 -8.55
N GLU A 92 -18.69 -21.72 -7.85
CA GLU A 92 -18.06 -21.74 -6.52
C GLU A 92 -16.63 -21.15 -6.54
N LYS A 93 -15.91 -21.24 -7.66
CA LYS A 93 -14.60 -20.62 -7.88
C LYS A 93 -14.69 -19.09 -7.80
N PHE A 94 -15.80 -18.51 -8.26
CA PHE A 94 -16.06 -17.08 -8.13
C PHE A 94 -16.22 -16.70 -6.65
N GLY A 95 -16.92 -17.52 -5.86
CA GLY A 95 -17.07 -17.32 -4.41
C GLY A 95 -15.72 -17.29 -3.66
N VAL A 96 -14.76 -18.12 -4.08
CA VAL A 96 -13.39 -18.09 -3.54
C VAL A 96 -12.73 -16.74 -3.79
N LEU A 97 -12.88 -16.17 -4.99
CA LEU A 97 -12.36 -14.84 -5.30
C LEU A 97 -13.03 -13.73 -4.50
N VAL A 98 -14.35 -13.78 -4.40
CA VAL A 98 -15.14 -12.82 -3.62
C VAL A 98 -14.58 -12.75 -2.20
N SER A 99 -14.30 -13.88 -1.57
CA SER A 99 -13.77 -13.90 -0.20
C SER A 99 -12.35 -13.32 -0.04
N ILE A 100 -11.50 -13.36 -1.08
CA ILE A 100 -10.19 -12.67 -1.06
C ILE A 100 -10.40 -11.17 -1.27
N ALA A 101 -11.30 -10.80 -2.19
CA ALA A 101 -11.65 -9.42 -2.47
C ALA A 101 -12.30 -8.74 -1.26
N GLU A 102 -13.18 -9.42 -0.52
CA GLU A 102 -13.79 -8.94 0.72
C GLU A 102 -12.73 -8.52 1.74
N LYS A 103 -11.75 -9.40 2.00
CA LYS A 103 -10.64 -9.09 2.93
C LYS A 103 -9.83 -7.87 2.49
N ARG A 104 -9.61 -7.70 1.17
CA ARG A 104 -8.93 -6.51 0.62
C ARG A 104 -9.79 -5.25 0.79
N SER A 105 -11.08 -5.35 0.49
CA SER A 105 -12.03 -4.24 0.61
C SER A 105 -12.20 -3.76 2.04
N GLU A 106 -12.25 -4.66 3.03
CA GLU A 106 -12.28 -4.31 4.46
C GLU A 106 -11.05 -3.48 4.83
N TRP A 107 -9.86 -3.95 4.45
CA TRP A 107 -8.62 -3.20 4.70
C TRP A 107 -8.59 -1.85 3.98
N LEU A 108 -9.04 -1.78 2.71
CA LEU A 108 -9.14 -0.52 1.97
C LEU A 108 -10.07 0.46 2.68
N ASN A 109 -11.20 -0.01 3.19
CA ASN A 109 -12.15 0.81 3.94
C ASN A 109 -11.51 1.41 5.19
N ASP A 110 -10.75 0.63 5.97
CA ASP A 110 -9.99 1.14 7.13
C ASP A 110 -8.97 2.21 6.71
N GLN A 111 -8.30 2.02 5.57
CA GLN A 111 -7.37 3.01 5.04
C GLN A 111 -8.09 4.29 4.59
N LEU A 112 -9.25 4.18 3.94
CA LEU A 112 -10.04 5.33 3.50
C LEU A 112 -10.49 6.17 4.69
N GLN A 113 -11.04 5.55 5.74
CA GLN A 113 -11.44 6.26 6.97
C GLN A 113 -10.26 6.99 7.64
N ALA A 114 -9.08 6.40 7.62
CA ALA A 114 -7.88 7.05 8.16
C ALA A 114 -7.41 8.24 7.30
N LEU A 115 -7.59 8.16 5.98
CA LEU A 115 -7.09 9.12 4.99
C LEU A 115 -8.08 10.25 4.64
N GLU A 116 -9.38 10.11 4.93
CA GLU A 116 -10.44 11.11 4.62
C GLU A 116 -10.35 12.42 5.44
N LYS A 117 -9.22 12.67 6.10
CA LYS A 117 -9.04 13.89 6.90
C LYS A 117 -8.88 15.12 6.00
N PRO A 118 -9.47 16.27 6.37
CA PRO A 118 -9.24 17.53 5.67
C PRO A 118 -7.77 17.95 5.78
N PHE A 119 -7.36 18.90 4.92
CA PHE A 119 -6.00 19.44 4.94
C PHE A 119 -5.62 19.95 6.33
N SER A 120 -4.48 19.49 6.83
CA SER A 120 -3.84 19.98 8.04
C SER A 120 -2.34 20.16 7.78
N TRP A 121 -1.73 21.13 8.47
CA TRP A 121 -0.28 21.28 8.53
C TRP A 121 0.36 20.30 9.54
N GLU A 122 -0.45 19.60 10.32
CA GLU A 122 0.02 18.58 11.26
C GLU A 122 0.47 17.34 10.49
N MET A 123 1.64 16.83 10.87
CA MET A 123 2.18 15.56 10.40
C MET A 123 2.37 14.67 11.63
N PRO A 124 1.30 14.02 12.16
CA PRO A 124 1.30 13.44 13.51
C PRO A 124 2.39 12.38 13.72
N ASP A 125 2.70 11.64 12.67
CA ASP A 125 3.69 10.57 12.66
C ASP A 125 5.08 11.02 12.18
N ALA A 126 5.29 12.34 12.00
CA ALA A 126 6.56 12.90 11.58
C ALA A 126 7.68 12.47 12.54
N TYR A 127 8.80 12.03 11.96
CA TYR A 127 9.99 11.64 12.69
C TYR A 127 11.18 12.48 12.25
N PHE A 128 11.85 13.10 13.22
CA PHE A 128 13.04 13.91 12.99
C PHE A 128 14.12 13.55 14.03
N PRO A 129 15.15 12.78 13.65
CA PRO A 129 16.03 12.11 14.61
C PRO A 129 16.98 13.05 15.36
N ASP A 130 17.26 14.23 14.83
CA ASP A 130 18.33 15.10 15.35
C ASP A 130 17.87 16.13 16.38
N ASN A 131 16.58 16.50 16.39
CA ASN A 131 16.06 17.51 17.31
C ASN A 131 14.58 17.30 17.64
N ALA A 132 14.29 17.07 18.93
CA ALA A 132 12.94 16.84 19.41
C ALA A 132 12.00 18.03 19.23
N ASN A 133 12.51 19.27 19.28
CA ASN A 133 11.68 20.47 19.06
C ASN A 133 11.29 20.60 17.59
N VAL A 134 12.19 20.26 16.67
CA VAL A 134 11.86 20.19 15.24
C VAL A 134 10.82 19.10 14.99
N GLN A 135 10.96 17.93 15.62
CA GLN A 135 9.94 16.88 15.54
C GLN A 135 8.58 17.34 16.07
N ALA A 136 8.55 17.99 17.24
CA ALA A 136 7.33 18.52 17.83
C ALA A 136 6.68 19.58 16.92
N PHE A 137 7.48 20.48 16.34
CA PHE A 137 7.02 21.44 15.34
C PHE A 137 6.38 20.74 14.13
N LEU A 138 7.01 19.70 13.58
CA LEU A 138 6.47 18.95 12.45
C LEU A 138 5.11 18.31 12.75
N ARG A 139 4.93 17.83 13.99
CA ARG A 139 3.67 17.24 14.45
C ARG A 139 2.59 18.27 14.77
N GLY A 140 2.96 19.52 15.10
CA GLY A 140 2.02 20.60 15.41
C GLY A 140 1.42 21.30 14.19
N SER A 141 0.55 22.29 14.40
CA SER A 141 -0.16 23.01 13.33
C SER A 141 0.64 24.16 12.70
N THR A 142 1.75 24.56 13.32
CA THR A 142 2.57 25.68 12.87
C THR A 142 3.22 25.40 11.51
N VAL A 143 3.18 26.38 10.60
CA VAL A 143 3.64 26.21 9.20
C VAL A 143 5.15 26.38 9.06
N SER A 144 5.76 27.22 9.88
CA SER A 144 7.17 27.57 9.81
C SER A 144 7.75 27.77 11.20
N MET A 145 8.99 27.38 11.42
CA MET A 145 9.78 27.72 12.61
C MET A 145 11.18 28.16 12.20
N ASN A 146 11.83 28.96 13.04
CA ASN A 146 13.28 29.12 12.98
C ASN A 146 13.92 28.31 14.11
N THR A 147 15.20 28.01 13.97
CA THR A 147 15.96 27.24 14.97
C THR A 147 16.61 28.12 16.05
N ILE A 148 16.23 29.41 16.15
CA ILE A 148 16.79 30.32 17.16
C ILE A 148 16.39 29.79 18.55
N GLY A 149 17.37 29.64 19.44
CA GLY A 149 17.15 29.04 20.78
C GLY A 149 16.92 27.53 20.78
N VAL A 150 16.78 26.89 19.61
CA VAL A 150 16.56 25.44 19.45
C VAL A 150 17.84 24.72 19.04
N ARG A 151 18.66 25.38 18.20
CA ARG A 151 19.94 24.86 17.73
C ARG A 151 20.92 26.00 17.52
N HIS A 152 22.12 25.85 18.06
CA HIS A 152 23.20 26.80 17.88
C HIS A 152 24.03 26.49 16.62
N PHE A 153 24.42 27.53 15.89
CA PHE A 153 25.27 27.43 14.70
C PHE A 153 26.46 28.38 14.80
N ASN A 154 27.66 27.84 14.62
CA ASN A 154 28.93 28.60 14.55
C ASN A 154 29.07 29.56 13.34
N GLY A 155 28.01 29.80 12.58
CA GLY A 155 28.05 30.59 11.35
C GLY A 155 27.05 30.14 10.28
N VAL A 156 26.79 31.03 9.32
CA VAL A 156 25.85 30.77 8.21
C VAL A 156 26.26 29.57 7.37
N SER A 157 27.57 29.30 7.24
CA SER A 157 28.07 28.11 6.55
C SER A 157 27.67 26.81 7.27
N HIS A 158 27.69 26.80 8.61
CA HIS A 158 27.25 25.64 9.40
C HIS A 158 25.73 25.44 9.27
N ALA A 159 24.95 26.53 9.37
CA ALA A 159 23.50 26.51 9.15
C ALA A 159 23.13 25.99 7.75
N ARG A 160 23.86 26.43 6.71
CA ARG A 160 23.67 25.98 5.33
C ARG A 160 23.99 24.49 5.16
N ASN A 161 25.07 24.00 5.76
CA ASN A 161 25.42 22.58 5.69
C ASN A 161 24.37 21.71 6.39
N TYR A 162 23.84 22.18 7.52
CA TYR A 162 22.73 21.52 8.21
C TYR A 162 21.47 21.46 7.33
N ALA A 163 21.07 22.57 6.71
CA ALA A 163 19.95 22.60 5.78
C ALA A 163 20.15 21.61 4.62
N LYS A 164 21.34 21.62 3.99
CA LYS A 164 21.66 20.70 2.89
C LYS A 164 21.65 19.23 3.30
N LYS A 165 22.12 18.90 4.51
CA LYS A 165 22.08 17.54 5.05
C LYS A 165 20.64 17.04 5.11
N TRP A 166 19.76 17.76 5.79
CA TRP A 166 18.37 17.33 5.98
C TRP A 166 17.51 17.40 4.74
N MET A 167 17.88 18.22 3.76
CA MET A 167 17.26 18.20 2.42
C MET A 167 17.66 16.97 1.59
N ARG A 168 18.76 16.30 1.92
CA ARG A 168 19.21 15.05 1.26
C ARG A 168 18.72 13.79 1.97
N GLU A 169 18.51 13.87 3.28
CA GLU A 169 18.00 12.75 4.05
C GLU A 169 16.53 12.48 3.75
N LYS A 170 16.15 11.20 3.88
CA LYS A 170 14.75 10.79 3.69
C LYS A 170 13.89 11.41 4.79
N GLN A 171 12.90 12.19 4.38
CA GLN A 171 11.88 12.72 5.28
C GLN A 171 10.89 11.60 5.60
N ILE A 172 10.71 11.28 6.89
CA ILE A 172 9.89 10.17 7.34
C ILE A 172 8.57 10.72 7.85
N ASN A 173 7.47 10.37 7.15
CA ASN A 173 6.11 10.82 7.44
C ASN A 173 5.98 12.35 7.58
N ALA A 174 6.79 13.09 6.84
CA ALA A 174 6.81 14.55 6.88
C ALA A 174 7.16 15.11 5.50
N SER A 175 6.82 16.37 5.27
CA SER A 175 7.37 17.12 4.15
C SER A 175 7.69 18.57 4.52
N TYR A 176 8.94 18.97 4.33
CA TYR A 176 9.46 20.26 4.74
C TYR A 176 10.64 20.71 3.89
N THR A 177 10.95 22.00 4.00
CA THR A 177 12.13 22.65 3.42
C THR A 177 12.95 23.32 4.51
N PHE A 178 14.27 23.37 4.32
CA PHE A 178 15.20 24.09 5.17
C PHE A 178 15.85 25.25 4.39
N ALA A 179 15.87 26.44 4.96
CA ALA A 179 16.55 27.61 4.41
C ALA A 179 17.43 28.29 5.47
N SER A 180 18.74 28.34 5.26
CA SER A 180 19.68 28.99 6.18
C SER A 180 19.68 30.50 6.02
N ASP A 181 19.77 31.23 7.13
CA ASP A 181 19.80 32.70 7.15
C ASP A 181 20.62 33.20 8.35
N GLY A 182 20.78 34.53 8.47
CA GLY A 182 21.53 35.20 9.52
C GLY A 182 23.04 35.33 9.21
N ARG A 183 23.77 35.91 10.16
CA ARG A 183 25.21 36.17 10.06
C ARG A 183 25.94 35.87 11.37
N GLY A 184 27.18 35.42 11.26
CA GLY A 184 28.03 35.12 12.42
C GLY A 184 27.33 34.18 13.41
N GLN A 185 27.34 34.57 14.69
CA GLN A 185 26.72 33.81 15.79
C GLN A 185 25.18 33.84 15.79
N SER A 186 24.57 34.70 14.97
CA SER A 186 23.11 34.79 14.80
C SER A 186 22.61 33.96 13.60
N ALA A 187 23.41 33.02 13.11
CA ALA A 187 22.99 32.13 12.03
C ALA A 187 21.92 31.14 12.51
N TYR A 188 20.90 30.93 11.70
CA TYR A 188 19.80 30.01 11.99
C TYR A 188 19.32 29.32 10.71
N VAL A 189 18.41 28.38 10.87
CA VAL A 189 17.70 27.76 9.76
C VAL A 189 16.20 27.89 9.97
N THR A 190 15.51 28.30 8.91
CA THR A 190 14.06 28.30 8.83
C THR A 190 13.60 26.97 8.26
N ILE A 191 12.68 26.33 8.96
CA ILE A 191 12.03 25.08 8.57
C ILE A 191 10.60 25.42 8.19
N LYS A 192 10.21 25.12 6.95
CA LYS A 192 8.86 25.38 6.45
C LYS A 192 8.24 24.09 5.95
N LYS A 193 7.06 23.75 6.46
CA LYS A 193 6.30 22.60 5.98
C LYS A 193 5.85 22.81 4.54
N THR A 194 5.77 21.74 3.77
CA THR A 194 5.20 21.78 2.42
C THR A 194 3.87 21.04 2.39
N ARG A 195 3.13 21.24 1.30
CA ARG A 195 1.89 20.51 1.04
C ARG A 195 2.13 19.11 0.48
N ASP A 196 3.37 18.76 0.13
CA ASP A 196 3.66 17.53 -0.62
C ASP A 196 3.26 16.29 0.16
N TRP A 197 3.47 16.29 1.49
CA TRP A 197 3.00 15.20 2.35
C TRP A 197 1.49 15.00 2.19
N PHE A 198 0.69 16.06 2.32
CA PHE A 198 -0.76 15.97 2.16
C PHE A 198 -1.16 15.58 0.73
N SER A 199 -0.49 16.13 -0.29
CA SER A 199 -0.75 15.81 -1.70
C SER A 199 -0.52 14.33 -1.99
N GLU A 200 0.55 13.73 -1.47
CA GLU A 200 0.81 12.29 -1.58
C GLU A 200 -0.26 11.47 -0.83
N HIS A 201 -0.74 11.94 0.32
CA HIS A 201 -1.86 11.31 1.03
C HIS A 201 -3.15 11.35 0.22
N GLN A 202 -3.44 12.46 -0.47
CA GLN A 202 -4.61 12.61 -1.33
C GLN A 202 -4.53 11.73 -2.59
N LYS A 203 -3.34 11.60 -3.21
CA LYS A 203 -3.15 10.66 -4.33
C LYS A 203 -3.48 9.23 -3.90
N LYS A 204 -2.93 8.81 -2.76
CA LYS A 204 -3.16 7.48 -2.20
C LYS A 204 -4.64 7.24 -1.83
N LEU A 205 -5.32 8.26 -1.31
CA LEU A 205 -6.76 8.22 -1.04
C LEU A 205 -7.55 7.97 -2.35
N LEU A 206 -7.19 8.67 -3.43
CA LEU A 206 -7.84 8.49 -4.73
C LEU A 206 -7.59 7.08 -5.31
N GLU A 207 -6.36 6.57 -5.20
CA GLU A 207 -6.01 5.21 -5.62
C GLU A 207 -6.85 4.16 -4.87
N TYR A 208 -6.92 4.25 -3.55
CA TYR A 208 -7.70 3.32 -2.72
C TYR A 208 -9.20 3.41 -2.98
N LYS A 209 -9.72 4.63 -3.21
CA LYS A 209 -11.12 4.83 -3.56
C LYS A 209 -11.45 4.21 -4.92
N THR A 210 -10.54 4.34 -5.88
CA THR A 210 -10.69 3.74 -7.21
C THR A 210 -10.67 2.22 -7.12
N GLU A 211 -9.70 1.65 -6.41
CA GLU A 211 -9.60 0.20 -6.20
C GLU A 211 -10.84 -0.35 -5.48
N PHE A 212 -11.28 0.29 -4.39
CA PHE A 212 -12.46 -0.14 -3.64
C PHE A 212 -13.71 -0.18 -4.52
N ASN A 213 -13.96 0.88 -5.31
CA ASN A 213 -15.10 0.92 -6.22
C ASN A 213 -15.04 -0.17 -7.30
N LEU A 214 -13.84 -0.47 -7.83
CA LEU A 214 -13.65 -1.55 -8.80
C LEU A 214 -13.96 -2.92 -8.18
N LEU A 215 -13.50 -3.18 -6.95
CA LEU A 215 -13.78 -4.43 -6.25
C LEU A 215 -15.28 -4.57 -5.93
N SER A 216 -15.93 -3.51 -5.46
CA SER A 216 -17.37 -3.50 -5.20
C SER A 216 -18.19 -3.72 -6.48
N ALA A 217 -17.83 -3.08 -7.59
CA ALA A 217 -18.53 -3.25 -8.86
C ALA A 217 -18.36 -4.67 -9.43
N ARG A 218 -17.16 -5.25 -9.28
CA ARG A 218 -16.82 -6.55 -9.87
C ARG A 218 -17.35 -7.74 -9.07
N PHE A 219 -17.31 -7.65 -7.74
CA PHE A 219 -17.56 -8.80 -6.86
C PHE A 219 -18.80 -8.64 -5.98
N GLY A 220 -19.54 -7.53 -6.11
CA GLY A 220 -20.69 -7.27 -5.26
C GLY A 220 -20.33 -7.15 -3.78
N VAL A 221 -19.07 -6.83 -3.46
CA VAL A 221 -18.56 -6.67 -2.09
C VAL A 221 -19.20 -5.41 -1.52
N TRP A 222 -20.37 -5.60 -0.92
CA TRP A 222 -21.19 -4.57 -0.28
C TRP A 222 -21.58 -5.05 1.11
N ARG A 223 -20.76 -4.71 2.11
CA ARG A 223 -21.21 -4.56 3.49
C ARG A 223 -20.46 -3.41 4.14
N GLY A 224 -21.13 -2.24 4.23
CA GLY A 224 -20.89 -1.35 5.35
C GLY A 224 -20.43 0.10 5.12
N PHE A 225 -20.60 0.74 3.95
CA PHE A 225 -20.42 2.20 3.89
C PHE A 225 -21.46 2.93 3.03
N GLN A 226 -22.29 3.73 3.69
CA GLN A 226 -23.14 4.74 3.06
C GLN A 226 -22.27 5.95 2.70
N TRP A 227 -22.23 6.26 1.41
CA TRP A 227 -21.75 7.55 0.93
C TRP A 227 -22.64 8.67 1.49
N HIS A 228 -22.14 9.45 2.45
CA HIS A 228 -22.60 10.84 2.57
C HIS A 228 -21.95 11.66 1.45
N ILE A 229 -22.48 11.49 0.23
CA ILE A 229 -22.34 12.53 -0.79
C ILE A 229 -23.09 13.74 -0.23
N LYS A 230 -22.38 14.60 0.51
CA LYS A 230 -22.76 16.01 0.55
C LYS A 230 -22.62 16.49 -0.88
N LYS A 231 -23.74 16.50 -1.62
CA LYS A 231 -23.88 17.33 -2.81
C LYS A 231 -23.41 18.71 -2.38
N ALA A 232 -22.30 19.17 -2.96
CA ALA A 232 -21.99 20.58 -2.96
C ALA A 232 -23.12 21.25 -3.74
N SER A 233 -24.11 21.77 -3.02
CA SER A 233 -25.00 22.80 -3.54
C SER A 233 -24.11 24.01 -3.79
N ALA A 234 -23.84 24.29 -5.06
CA ALA A 234 -23.22 25.53 -5.47
C ALA A 234 -24.17 26.70 -5.15
N PRO A 235 -23.67 27.83 -4.61
CA PRO A 235 -24.28 29.13 -4.85
C PRO A 235 -23.99 29.61 -6.28
#